data_AF-A0A942ZN79-F1
#
_entry.id   AF-A0A942ZN79-F1
#
_cell.length_a   1.000
_cell.length_b   1.000
_cell.length_c   1.000
_cell.angle_alpha   90.00
_cell.angle_beta   90.00
_cell.angle_gamma   90.00
#
_symmetry.space_group_name_H-M   'P 1'
#
loop_
_entity.id
_entity.type
_entity.pdbx_description
1 polymer ?
#
loop_
_entity_poly.entity_id
_entity_poly.type
_entity_poly.pdbx_seq_one_letter_code
_entity_poly.pdbx_strand_id
1 'polypeptide(L)'
;MRKNRKYSKAECLSYLEEYMCSSQNHSEFEREKGLKRTTISRWLRIFGIEDKPSPIMSKKLSQTEQELHDRIHELERKIKSLEVELKQSNMARDAYDCMIDLAEKTYNIPVRKNSGAK
;
A
#
# COMPACT_ATOMS: atom_id res chain seq x y z
N MET A 1 35.25 -7.79 34.89
CA MET A 1 34.87 -8.84 33.90
C MET A 1 33.35 -8.95 33.82
N ARG A 2 32.74 -8.72 32.65
CA ARG A 2 31.27 -8.87 32.50
C ARG A 2 30.93 -10.36 32.35
N LYS A 3 30.32 -10.95 33.38
CA LYS A 3 29.90 -12.37 33.39
C LYS A 3 28.98 -12.65 32.18
N ASN A 4 29.24 -13.74 31.45
CA ASN A 4 28.39 -14.14 30.33
C ASN A 4 27.22 -14.97 30.85
N ARG A 5 26.16 -14.28 31.29
CA ARG A 5 24.92 -14.94 31.72
C ARG A 5 24.23 -15.55 30.50
N LYS A 6 23.94 -16.84 30.56
CA LYS A 6 23.07 -17.52 29.60
C LYS A 6 21.62 -17.32 30.05
N TYR A 7 20.76 -16.98 29.12
CA TYR A 7 19.32 -16.80 29.37
C TYR A 7 18.58 -17.97 28.73
N SER A 8 17.58 -18.51 29.43
CA SER A 8 16.63 -19.47 28.87
C SER A 8 15.72 -18.78 27.86
N LYS A 9 15.18 -19.53 26.89
CA LYS A 9 14.24 -18.97 25.90
C LYS A 9 13.03 -18.30 26.55
N ALA A 10 12.50 -18.88 27.64
CA ALA A 10 11.37 -18.32 28.38
C ALA A 10 11.72 -16.96 29.03
N GLU A 11 12.93 -16.84 29.60
CA GLU A 11 13.40 -15.57 30.16
C GLU A 11 13.58 -14.52 29.07
N CYS A 12 14.15 -14.89 27.91
CA CYS A 12 14.28 -13.98 26.77
C CYS A 12 12.91 -13.46 26.31
N LEU A 13 11.90 -14.34 26.19
CA LEU A 13 10.56 -13.96 25.78
C LEU A 13 9.88 -13.04 26.80
N SER A 14 10.03 -13.32 28.10
CA SER A 14 9.50 -12.44 29.16
C SER A 14 10.11 -11.04 29.12
N TYR A 15 11.43 -10.94 28.93
CA TYR A 15 12.08 -9.63 28.77
C TYR A 15 11.65 -8.92 27.48
N LEU A 16 11.41 -9.66 26.40
CA LEU A 16 10.89 -9.10 25.16
C LEU A 16 9.46 -8.59 25.31
N GLU A 17 8.59 -9.32 26.00
CA GLU A 17 7.23 -8.89 26.30
C GLU A 17 7.21 -7.64 27.18
N GLU A 18 8.02 -7.61 28.23
CA GLU A 18 8.18 -6.43 29.08
C GLU A 18 8.74 -5.24 28.30
N TYR A 19 9.74 -5.48 27.43
CA TYR A 19 10.24 -4.48 26.50
C TYR A 19 9.13 -4.01 25.56
N MET A 20 8.26 -4.90 25.07
CA MET A 20 7.12 -4.58 24.19
C MET A 20 6.02 -3.77 24.87
N CYS A 21 5.85 -3.88 26.18
CA CYS A 21 4.92 -3.05 26.95
C CYS A 21 5.53 -1.70 27.40
N SER A 22 6.85 -1.57 27.54
CA SER A 22 7.48 -0.34 28.05
C SER A 22 7.58 0.77 27.01
N SER A 23 7.64 2.05 27.39
CA SER A 23 7.87 3.15 26.43
C SER A 23 9.35 3.38 26.08
N GLN A 24 10.23 2.48 26.51
CA GLN A 24 11.69 2.66 26.49
C GLN A 24 12.32 2.24 25.16
N ASN A 25 13.46 2.86 24.83
CA ASN A 25 14.32 2.37 23.75
C ASN A 25 15.22 1.20 24.21
N HIS A 26 15.88 0.51 23.28
CA HIS A 26 16.74 -0.64 23.60
C HIS A 26 17.78 -0.31 24.67
N SER A 27 18.43 0.86 24.58
CA SER A 27 19.51 1.23 25.48
C SER A 27 19.03 1.50 26.91
N GLU A 28 17.87 2.11 27.05
CA GLU A 28 17.24 2.36 28.35
C GLU A 28 16.82 1.06 29.02
N PHE A 29 16.10 0.21 28.29
CA PHE A 29 15.64 -1.08 28.79
C PHE A 29 16.81 -1.99 29.17
N GLU A 30 17.84 -2.06 28.32
CA GLU A 30 19.03 -2.86 28.59
C GLU A 30 19.81 -2.35 29.80
N ARG A 31 19.88 -1.03 30.00
CA ARG A 31 20.53 -0.44 31.18
C ARG A 31 19.74 -0.73 32.46
N GLU A 32 18.42 -0.60 32.42
CA GLU A 32 17.55 -0.86 33.58
C GLU A 32 17.62 -2.34 34.01
N LYS A 33 17.54 -3.26 33.05
CA LYS A 33 17.57 -4.70 33.31
C LYS A 33 18.99 -5.26 33.47
N GLY A 34 20.02 -4.42 33.38
CA GLY A 34 21.43 -4.83 33.47
C GLY A 34 21.88 -5.75 32.33
N LEU A 35 21.19 -5.71 31.19
CA LEU A 35 21.51 -6.47 29.99
C LEU A 35 22.70 -5.85 29.25
N LYS A 36 23.37 -6.66 28.44
CA LYS A 36 24.42 -6.13 27.55
C LYS A 36 23.75 -5.31 26.44
N ARG A 37 24.45 -4.28 25.96
CA ARG A 37 24.03 -3.56 24.75
C ARG A 37 23.78 -4.55 23.61
N THR A 38 22.70 -4.37 22.85
CA THR A 38 22.28 -5.20 21.69
C THR A 38 21.64 -6.56 22.03
N THR A 39 21.40 -6.86 23.30
CA THR A 39 20.74 -8.10 23.73
C THR A 39 19.31 -8.17 23.22
N ILE A 40 18.55 -7.07 23.36
CA ILE A 40 17.15 -7.02 22.91
C ILE A 40 17.07 -7.13 21.40
N SER A 41 17.86 -6.34 20.66
CA SER A 41 17.89 -6.39 19.19
C SER A 41 18.29 -7.78 18.68
N ARG A 42 19.20 -8.48 19.38
CA ARG A 42 19.59 -9.85 19.06
C ARG A 42 18.43 -10.82 19.32
N TRP A 43 17.74 -10.72 20.44
CA TRP A 43 16.61 -11.60 20.74
C TRP A 43 15.46 -11.38 19.76
N LEU A 44 15.11 -10.13 19.44
CA LEU A 44 14.13 -9.81 18.40
C LEU A 44 14.45 -10.51 17.08
N ARG A 45 15.72 -10.45 16.65
CA ARG A 45 16.17 -11.17 15.44
C ARG A 45 16.09 -12.69 15.56
N ILE A 46 16.44 -13.27 16.70
CA ILE A 46 16.41 -14.72 16.93
C ILE A 46 14.97 -15.25 16.93
N PHE A 47 14.05 -14.51 17.54
CA PHE A 47 12.64 -14.89 17.64
C PHE A 47 11.79 -14.41 16.47
N GLY A 48 12.35 -13.62 15.55
CA GLY A 48 11.63 -13.09 14.38
C GLY A 48 10.53 -12.09 14.75
N ILE A 49 10.68 -11.39 15.87
CA ILE A 49 9.70 -10.41 16.36
C ILE A 49 10.06 -9.04 15.81
N GLU A 50 9.10 -8.37 15.19
CA GLU A 50 9.27 -6.99 14.74
C GLU A 50 9.48 -6.06 15.93
N ASP A 51 10.49 -5.21 15.81
CA ASP A 51 10.82 -4.23 16.83
C ASP A 51 9.78 -3.11 16.88
N LYS A 52 9.76 -2.38 18.00
CA LYS A 52 8.90 -1.19 18.09
C LYS A 52 9.26 -0.19 16.99
N PRO A 53 8.27 0.48 16.39
CA PRO A 53 8.54 1.59 15.51
C PRO A 53 9.25 2.67 16.33
N SER A 54 10.54 2.85 16.06
CA SER A 54 11.30 3.99 16.59
C SER A 54 10.55 5.28 16.24
N PRO A 55 10.56 6.31 17.11
CA PRO A 55 9.92 7.60 16.82
C PRO A 55 10.36 8.24 15.49
N ILE A 56 11.54 7.87 14.98
CA ILE A 56 12.06 8.31 13.68
C ILE A 56 11.41 7.52 12.54
N MET A 57 11.21 6.22 12.70
CA MET A 57 10.54 5.38 11.70
C MET A 57 9.04 5.66 11.64
N SER A 58 8.37 5.88 12.78
CA SER A 58 6.94 6.19 12.80
C SER A 58 6.61 7.47 12.05
N LYS A 59 7.41 8.54 12.21
CA LYS A 59 7.25 9.78 11.44
C LYS A 59 7.41 9.59 9.93
N LYS A 60 8.35 8.74 9.51
CA LYS A 60 8.56 8.43 8.09
C LYS A 60 7.41 7.62 7.52
N LEU A 61 6.88 6.66 8.28
CA LEU A 61 5.71 5.87 7.90
C LEU A 61 4.46 6.76 7.74
N SER A 62 4.16 7.62 8.71
CA SER A 62 3.00 8.50 8.64
C SER A 62 3.05 9.47 7.45
N GLN A 63 4.25 9.98 7.13
CA GLN A 63 4.44 10.83 5.95
C GLN A 63 4.20 10.04 4.66
N THR A 64 4.68 8.80 4.60
CA THR A 64 4.49 7.92 3.43
C THR A 64 3.03 7.52 3.27
N GLU A 65 2.31 7.25 4.36
CA GLU A 65 0.87 6.96 4.34
C GLU A 65 0.06 8.11 3.78
N GLN A 66 0.37 9.35 4.18
CA GLN A 66 -0.32 10.52 3.68
C GLN A 66 -0.09 10.75 2.18
N GLU A 67 1.16 10.61 1.73
CA GLU A 67 1.51 10.68 0.30
C GLU A 67 0.81 9.59 -0.52
N LEU A 68 0.67 8.37 0.03
CA LEU A 68 -0.07 7.28 -0.60
C LEU A 68 -1.57 7.59 -0.70
N HIS A 69 -2.18 8.14 0.36
CA HIS A 69 -3.58 8.54 0.36
C HIS A 69 -3.87 9.61 -0.69
N ASP A 70 -3.03 10.64 -0.78
CA ASP A 70 -3.15 11.70 -1.79
C ASP A 70 -3.06 11.13 -3.20
N ARG A 71 -2.13 10.17 -3.41
CA ARG A 71 -1.96 9.52 -4.71
C ARG A 71 -3.16 8.66 -5.10
N ILE A 72 -3.73 7.91 -4.15
CA ILE A 72 -4.95 7.12 -4.37
C ILE A 72 -6.09 8.03 -4.81
N HIS A 73 -6.31 9.13 -4.08
CA HIS A 73 -7.38 10.08 -4.39
C HIS A 73 -7.18 10.77 -5.76
N GLU A 74 -5.94 11.08 -6.15
CA GLU A 74 -5.64 11.60 -7.49
C GLU A 74 -5.98 10.57 -8.59
N LEU A 75 -5.63 9.30 -8.39
CA LEU A 75 -5.89 8.22 -9.34
C LEU A 75 -7.40 7.95 -9.48
N GLU A 76 -8.15 7.91 -8.37
CA GLU A 76 -9.60 7.74 -8.38
C GLU A 76 -10.30 8.85 -9.19
N ARG A 77 -9.87 10.11 -9.04
CA ARG A 77 -10.41 11.22 -9.83
C ARG A 77 -10.14 11.05 -11.32
N LYS A 78 -8.95 10.58 -11.70
CA LYS A 78 -8.60 10.33 -13.11
C LYS A 78 -9.45 9.21 -13.70
N ILE A 79 -9.61 8.10 -12.97
CA ILE A 79 -10.45 6.98 -13.41
C ILE A 79 -11.88 7.47 -13.66
N LYS A 80 -12.47 8.19 -12.71
CA LYS A 80 -13.82 8.73 -12.85
C LYS A 80 -13.96 9.67 -14.06
N SER A 81 -12.97 10.51 -14.33
CA SER A 81 -12.97 11.39 -15.51
C SER A 81 -12.92 10.58 -16.82
N LEU A 82 -12.03 9.60 -16.88
CA LEU A 82 -11.86 8.75 -18.06
C LEU A 82 -13.10 7.89 -18.33
N GLU A 83 -13.76 7.39 -17.28
CA GLU A 83 -15.03 6.65 -17.42
C GLU A 83 -16.15 7.52 -18.01
N VAL A 84 -16.24 8.78 -17.58
CA VAL A 84 -17.22 9.73 -18.13
C VAL A 84 -16.93 10.02 -19.60
N GLU A 85 -15.68 10.28 -19.96
CA GLU A 85 -15.27 10.54 -21.34
C GLU A 85 -15.51 9.32 -22.24
N LEU A 86 -15.19 8.12 -21.76
CA LEU A 86 -15.46 6.87 -22.45
C LEU A 86 -16.96 6.66 -22.67
N LYS A 87 -17.79 6.93 -21.65
CA LYS A 87 -19.25 6.83 -21.78
C LYS A 87 -19.79 7.81 -22.82
N GLN A 88 -19.30 9.05 -22.83
CA GLN A 88 -19.70 10.05 -23.82
C GLN A 88 -19.30 9.63 -25.24
N SER A 89 -18.07 9.13 -25.42
CA SER A 89 -17.59 8.63 -26.71
C SER A 89 -18.44 7.46 -27.22
N ASN A 90 -18.75 6.50 -26.35
CA ASN A 90 -19.62 5.37 -26.70
C ASN A 90 -21.04 5.83 -27.07
N MET A 91 -21.63 6.74 -26.29
CA MET A 91 -22.95 7.29 -26.59
C MET A 91 -22.97 8.01 -27.94
N ALA A 92 -21.93 8.80 -28.25
CA ALA A 92 -21.81 9.47 -29.54
C ALA A 92 -21.69 8.46 -30.68
N ARG A 93 -20.85 7.44 -30.52
CA ARG A 93 -20.71 6.34 -31.48
C ARG A 93 -22.05 5.65 -31.75
N ASP A 94 -22.77 5.28 -30.70
CA ASP A 94 -24.06 4.59 -30.82
C ASP A 94 -25.12 5.48 -31.51
N ALA A 95 -25.10 6.79 -31.24
CA ALA A 95 -25.95 7.76 -31.92
C ALA A 95 -25.60 7.88 -33.42
N TYR A 96 -24.31 7.91 -33.77
CA TYR A 96 -23.87 7.93 -35.17
C TYR A 96 -24.28 6.66 -35.91
N ASP A 97 -24.14 5.49 -35.30
CA ASP A 97 -24.59 4.22 -35.88
C ASP A 97 -26.11 4.22 -36.13
N CYS A 98 -26.91 4.75 -35.19
CA CYS A 98 -28.36 4.89 -35.36
C CYS A 98 -28.73 5.83 -36.52
N MET A 99 -28.00 6.96 -36.68
CA MET A 99 -28.22 7.87 -37.81
C MET A 99 -27.85 7.23 -39.15
N ILE A 100 -26.79 6.42 -39.19
CA ILE A 100 -26.41 5.64 -40.38
C ILE A 100 -27.54 4.67 -40.73
N ASP A 101 -28.04 3.89 -39.76
CA ASP A 101 -29.12 2.93 -39.98
C ASP A 101 -30.40 3.62 -40.51
N LEU A 102 -30.72 4.81 -40.00
CA LEU A 102 -31.87 5.60 -40.47
C LEU A 102 -31.66 6.08 -41.92
N ALA A 103 -30.47 6.57 -42.25
CA ALA A 103 -30.14 7.06 -43.59
C ALA A 103 -30.18 5.93 -44.62
N GLU A 104 -29.60 4.77 -44.29
CA GLU A 104 -29.62 3.58 -45.15
C GLU A 104 -31.06 3.10 -45.39
N LYS A 105 -31.91 3.06 -44.35
CA LYS A 105 -33.33 2.69 -44.48
C LYS A 105 -34.16 3.68 -45.30
N THR A 106 -33.91 4.99 -45.14
CA THR A 106 -34.73 6.05 -45.76
C THR A 106 -34.37 6.27 -47.23
N TYR A 107 -33.07 6.25 -47.54
CA TYR A 107 -32.57 6.60 -48.87
C TYR A 107 -32.07 5.39 -49.67
N ASN A 108 -31.98 4.21 -49.06
CA ASN A 108 -31.53 2.97 -49.69
C ASN A 108 -30.13 3.07 -50.33
N ILE A 109 -29.29 3.94 -49.77
CA ILE A 109 -27.88 4.13 -50.16
C ILE A 109 -27.02 3.58 -49.03
N PRO A 110 -26.04 2.69 -49.31
CA PRO A 110 -25.11 2.21 -48.29
C PRO A 110 -24.14 3.32 -47.87
N VAL A 111 -24.18 3.70 -46.59
CA VAL A 111 -23.30 4.74 -46.02
C VAL A 111 -22.11 4.09 -45.31
N ARG A 112 -22.31 2.90 -44.74
CA ARG A 112 -21.23 2.16 -44.07
C ARG A 112 -20.19 1.65 -45.08
N LYS A 113 -18.92 1.65 -44.69
CA LYS A 113 -17.85 1.10 -45.52
C LYS A 113 -17.97 -0.42 -45.58
N ASN A 114 -18.10 -0.96 -46.79
CA ASN A 114 -18.10 -2.41 -47.02
C ASN A 114 -16.70 -2.98 -46.75
N SER A 115 -16.56 -3.86 -45.75
CA SER A 115 -15.31 -4.54 -45.41
C SER A 115 -14.89 -5.63 -46.42
N GLY A 116 -15.64 -5.79 -47.51
CA GLY A 116 -15.49 -6.84 -48.51
C GLY A 116 -14.83 -6.43 -49.83
N ALA A 117 -13.98 -5.40 -49.86
CA ALA A 117 -13.13 -5.16 -51.03
C ALA A 117 -11.98 -6.20 -51.03
N LYS A 118 -12.10 -7.23 -51.87
CA LYS A 118 -10.97 -8.07 -52.31
C LYS A 118 -10.18 -7.35 -53.40
#